data_AF-A0A6N2CGM7-F1
#
_entry.id   AF-A0A6N2CGM7-F1
#
_cell.length_a   1.000
_cell.length_b   1.000
_cell.length_c   1.000
_cell.angle_alpha   90.00
_cell.angle_beta   90.00
_cell.angle_gamma   90.00
#
_symmetry.space_group_name_H-M   'P 1'
#
loop_
_entity.id
_entity.type
_entity.pdbx_description
1 polymer ?
#
loop_
_entity_poly.entity_id
_entity_poly.type
_entity_poly.pdbx_seq_one_letter_code
_entity_poly.pdbx_strand_id
1 'polypeptide(L)'
;MTVPWSRLLYFARDFLTFCNNFVSFPHFYDPERRAIFQSGELLIDGRRIRLCVWVENLDQHATIAQRSGIYTVYCEVRSAKHATPRLIAAAVTAGTAGRIEIGKNGIFYDRAGVDWEARVVRILAQPISLHEAVFAPFRKLGRMLSTQIEKLADSREQDMQRSVNTSFTELDRSAGSAAAEAPLRARPANPAEGASPAGNRSFGVGGLLAGGGFAIAAIGSSFAIVAERLKLVGTSGILYTVVVILLFLLIPSLIVAVIKLRGRDLGDVLEASGWAISGAIRLNFGLSRRLTRRGVYPASAILPAPPGRRRRILYGITAVLLAAYAIGRGLLGLF
;
A
#
# COMPACT_ATOMS: atom_id res chain seq x y z
N MET A 1 -7.09 -34.23 -44.98
CA MET A 1 -5.90 -33.52 -44.45
C MET A 1 -4.91 -34.57 -43.94
N THR A 2 -3.89 -34.93 -44.72
CA THR A 2 -2.81 -35.80 -44.24
C THR A 2 -1.86 -34.96 -43.40
N VAL A 3 -1.82 -35.18 -42.09
CA VAL A 3 -0.82 -34.54 -41.24
C VAL A 3 0.53 -35.14 -41.65
N PRO A 4 1.52 -34.32 -42.08
CA PRO A 4 2.82 -34.85 -42.47
C PRO A 4 3.47 -35.57 -41.28
N TRP A 5 4.03 -36.75 -41.52
CA TRP A 5 4.63 -37.63 -40.50
C TRP A 5 5.64 -36.92 -39.59
N SER A 6 6.37 -35.94 -40.14
CA SER A 6 7.29 -35.09 -39.39
C SER A 6 6.61 -34.33 -38.24
N ARG A 7 5.39 -33.82 -38.43
CA ARG A 7 4.63 -33.15 -37.35
C ARG A 7 4.25 -34.13 -36.25
N LEU A 8 3.86 -35.35 -36.61
CA LEU A 8 3.52 -36.38 -35.63
C LEU A 8 4.73 -36.74 -34.75
N LEU A 9 5.92 -36.84 -35.37
CA LEU A 9 7.17 -37.10 -34.65
C LEU A 9 7.54 -35.95 -33.69
N TYR A 10 7.38 -34.68 -34.11
CA TYR A 10 7.61 -33.55 -33.21
C TYR A 10 6.61 -33.53 -32.05
N PHE A 11 5.34 -33.82 -32.30
CA PHE A 11 4.36 -33.98 -31.24
C PHE A 11 4.77 -35.07 -30.26
N ALA A 12 5.05 -36.29 -30.74
CA ALA A 12 5.44 -37.40 -29.87
C ALA A 12 6.67 -37.08 -29.00
N ARG A 13 7.66 -36.36 -29.56
CA ARG A 13 8.87 -35.94 -28.84
C ARG A 13 8.57 -34.88 -27.77
N ASP A 14 7.83 -33.84 -28.13
CA ASP A 14 7.70 -32.62 -27.31
C ASP A 14 6.42 -32.61 -26.45
N PHE A 15 5.51 -33.57 -26.64
CA PHE A 15 4.23 -33.64 -25.93
C PHE A 15 4.38 -33.71 -24.42
N LEU A 16 5.34 -34.51 -23.92
CA LEU A 16 5.59 -34.58 -22.47
C LEU A 16 6.06 -33.23 -21.92
N THR A 17 6.93 -32.54 -22.64
CA THR A 17 7.41 -31.20 -22.27
C THR A 17 6.25 -30.20 -22.26
N PHE A 18 5.35 -30.27 -23.25
CA PHE A 18 4.14 -29.45 -23.29
C PHE A 18 3.23 -29.72 -22.07
N CYS A 19 2.89 -30.99 -21.81
CA CYS A 19 2.07 -31.39 -20.66
C CYS A 19 2.67 -30.93 -19.32
N ASN A 20 3.99 -31.02 -19.17
CA ASN A 20 4.71 -30.56 -17.98
C ASN A 20 4.77 -29.02 -17.83
N ASN A 21 4.37 -28.26 -18.84
CA ASN A 21 4.27 -26.80 -18.79
C ASN A 21 2.83 -26.29 -18.77
N PHE A 22 1.86 -27.11 -19.20
CA PHE A 22 0.48 -26.70 -19.40
C PHE A 22 -0.52 -27.37 -18.45
N VAL A 23 -0.27 -28.64 -18.07
CA VAL A 23 -1.21 -29.42 -17.26
C VAL A 23 -0.77 -29.43 -15.78
N SER A 24 0.45 -29.90 -15.52
CA SER A 24 0.95 -30.13 -14.15
C SER A 24 1.94 -29.08 -13.66
N PHE A 25 2.50 -28.26 -14.56
CA PHE A 25 3.48 -27.20 -14.26
C PHE A 25 4.75 -27.59 -13.48
N PRO A 26 5.29 -28.83 -13.47
CA PRO A 26 6.51 -29.13 -12.72
C PRO A 26 7.69 -28.23 -13.10
N HIS A 27 7.80 -27.85 -14.37
CA HIS A 27 8.86 -26.95 -14.83
C HIS A 27 8.79 -25.52 -14.28
N PHE A 28 7.62 -25.09 -13.80
CA PHE A 28 7.48 -23.78 -13.15
C PHE A 28 7.94 -23.80 -11.69
N TYR A 29 7.76 -24.93 -11.01
CA TYR A 29 8.15 -25.10 -9.60
C TYR A 29 9.62 -25.54 -9.44
N ASP A 30 10.22 -26.07 -10.49
CA ASP A 30 11.62 -26.47 -10.56
C ASP A 30 12.57 -25.24 -10.62
N PRO A 31 13.54 -25.10 -9.70
CA PRO A 31 14.51 -23.99 -9.74
C PRO A 31 15.51 -24.01 -10.89
N GLU A 32 15.79 -25.18 -11.46
CA GLU A 32 16.83 -25.37 -12.49
C GLU A 32 16.26 -25.19 -13.90
N ARG A 33 14.94 -25.35 -14.04
CA ARG A 33 14.24 -25.24 -15.32
C ARG A 33 13.46 -23.94 -15.40
N ARG A 34 13.20 -23.51 -16.64
CA ARG A 34 12.30 -22.40 -16.95
C ARG A 34 11.06 -22.95 -17.61
N ALA A 35 9.90 -22.47 -17.18
CA ALA A 35 8.65 -22.84 -17.82
C ALA A 35 8.52 -22.16 -19.19
N ILE A 36 7.76 -22.77 -20.12
CA ILE A 36 7.63 -22.27 -21.50
C ILE A 36 7.03 -20.87 -21.56
N PHE A 37 6.08 -20.56 -20.68
CA PHE A 37 5.44 -19.24 -20.62
C PHE A 37 6.35 -18.14 -20.04
N GLN A 38 7.48 -18.49 -19.42
CA GLN A 38 8.45 -17.51 -18.94
C GLN A 38 9.22 -16.95 -20.14
N SER A 39 8.87 -15.73 -20.55
CA SER A 39 9.49 -15.06 -21.69
C SER A 39 10.95 -14.69 -21.43
N GLY A 40 11.33 -14.47 -20.18
CA GLY A 40 12.67 -14.02 -19.84
C GLY A 40 12.77 -13.46 -18.43
N GLU A 41 13.73 -12.57 -18.23
CA GLU A 41 14.02 -11.99 -16.93
C GLU A 41 14.19 -10.47 -17.01
N LEU A 42 13.45 -9.75 -16.17
CA LEU A 42 13.52 -8.30 -16.06
C LEU A 42 14.44 -7.91 -14.89
N LEU A 43 15.45 -7.09 -15.20
CA LEU A 43 16.28 -6.39 -14.22
C LEU A 43 15.78 -4.96 -14.03
N ILE A 44 15.27 -4.67 -12.83
CA ILE A 44 14.78 -3.33 -12.47
C ILE A 44 14.92 -3.12 -10.96
N ASP A 45 15.28 -1.90 -10.52
CA ASP A 45 15.37 -1.53 -9.10
C ASP A 45 16.32 -2.43 -8.28
N GLY A 46 17.40 -2.93 -8.90
CA GLY A 46 18.34 -3.87 -8.25
C GLY A 46 17.75 -5.26 -8.02
N ARG A 47 16.74 -5.65 -8.80
CA ARG A 47 16.03 -6.93 -8.68
C ARG A 47 15.99 -7.65 -10.00
N ARG A 48 16.03 -8.97 -9.92
CA ARG A 48 15.81 -9.89 -11.03
C ARG A 48 14.45 -10.54 -10.87
N ILE A 49 13.56 -10.24 -11.81
CA ILE A 49 12.20 -10.77 -11.89
C ILE A 49 12.18 -11.81 -13.01
N ARG A 50 11.99 -13.08 -12.66
CA ARG A 50 12.01 -14.20 -13.62
C ARG A 50 10.63 -14.57 -14.16
N LEU A 51 9.58 -14.05 -13.53
CA LEU A 51 8.22 -14.29 -13.99
C LEU A 51 7.81 -13.15 -14.91
N CYS A 52 8.23 -13.26 -16.16
CA CYS A 52 7.82 -12.36 -17.24
C CYS A 52 7.03 -13.17 -18.26
N VAL A 53 5.96 -12.59 -18.79
CA VAL A 53 5.13 -13.15 -19.85
C VAL A 53 4.95 -12.12 -20.96
N TRP A 54 4.80 -12.59 -22.20
CA TRP A 54 4.50 -11.71 -23.33
C TRP A 54 3.05 -11.24 -23.26
N VAL A 55 2.82 -9.98 -23.62
CA VAL A 55 1.51 -9.35 -23.62
C VAL A 55 1.22 -8.82 -25.01
N GLU A 56 0.07 -9.16 -25.56
CA GLU A 56 -0.38 -8.62 -26.85
C GLU A 56 -1.13 -7.29 -26.64
N ASN A 57 -2.14 -7.31 -25.76
CA ASN A 57 -2.96 -6.14 -25.44
C ASN A 57 -2.85 -5.80 -23.95
N LEU A 58 -2.31 -4.61 -23.64
CA LEU A 58 -2.07 -4.17 -22.27
C LEU A 58 -3.36 -3.97 -21.47
N ASP A 59 -4.41 -3.39 -22.06
CA ASP A 59 -5.63 -3.04 -21.32
C ASP A 59 -6.50 -4.26 -21.03
N GLN A 60 -6.63 -5.15 -22.00
CA GLN A 60 -7.31 -6.43 -21.82
C GLN A 60 -6.58 -7.26 -20.77
N HIS A 61 -5.25 -7.37 -20.90
CA HIS A 61 -4.45 -8.13 -19.96
C HIS A 61 -4.52 -7.54 -18.54
N ALA A 62 -4.47 -6.22 -18.39
CA ALA A 62 -4.53 -5.58 -17.08
C ALA A 62 -5.86 -5.82 -16.35
N THR A 63 -6.96 -5.89 -17.10
CA THR A 63 -8.30 -6.14 -16.55
C THR A 63 -8.41 -7.55 -15.96
N ILE A 64 -7.95 -8.56 -16.69
CA ILE A 64 -7.98 -9.96 -16.23
C ILE A 64 -6.97 -10.16 -15.10
N ALA A 65 -5.73 -9.68 -15.28
CA ALA A 65 -4.65 -9.85 -14.30
C ALA A 65 -4.91 -9.11 -12.97
N GLN A 66 -5.83 -8.14 -12.92
CA GLN A 66 -6.22 -7.51 -11.66
C GLN A 66 -6.82 -8.52 -10.66
N ARG A 67 -7.44 -9.61 -11.14
CA ARG A 67 -8.02 -10.66 -10.29
C ARG A 67 -6.95 -11.53 -9.60
N SER A 68 -5.76 -11.63 -10.21
CA SER A 68 -4.64 -12.48 -9.76
C SER A 68 -4.10 -12.19 -8.36
N GLY A 69 -4.28 -10.98 -7.84
CA GLY A 69 -3.66 -10.56 -6.57
C GLY A 69 -2.12 -10.43 -6.60
N ILE A 70 -1.48 -10.56 -7.78
CA ILE A 70 -0.06 -10.35 -8.01
C ILE A 70 0.28 -8.90 -8.46
N TYR A 71 1.24 -8.27 -7.77
CA TYR A 71 1.81 -6.99 -8.22
C TYR A 71 2.51 -7.17 -9.57
N THR A 72 1.95 -6.56 -10.60
CA THR A 72 2.37 -6.77 -12.00
C THR A 72 2.83 -5.45 -12.61
N VAL A 73 4.00 -5.48 -13.24
CA VAL A 73 4.64 -4.32 -13.87
C VAL A 73 4.66 -4.58 -15.37
N TYR A 74 3.95 -3.75 -16.13
CA TYR A 74 3.97 -3.80 -17.58
C TYR A 74 5.12 -2.95 -18.10
N CYS A 75 5.97 -3.55 -18.92
CA CYS A 75 7.08 -2.87 -19.56
C CYS A 75 6.94 -2.97 -21.07
N GLU A 76 7.18 -1.85 -21.75
CA GLU A 76 7.50 -1.85 -23.16
C GLU A 76 8.98 -2.21 -23.30
N VAL A 77 9.28 -3.22 -24.10
CA VAL A 77 10.65 -3.67 -24.38
C VAL A 77 11.01 -3.37 -25.82
N ARG A 78 12.19 -2.78 -26.01
CA ARG A 78 12.77 -2.44 -27.31
C ARG A 78 14.15 -3.06 -27.40
N SER A 79 14.52 -3.57 -28.56
CA SER A 79 15.88 -4.08 -28.78
C SER A 79 16.43 -3.46 -30.05
N ALA A 80 17.72 -3.11 -30.05
CA ALA A 80 18.39 -2.62 -31.25
C ALA A 80 18.34 -3.64 -32.42
N LYS A 81 18.19 -4.94 -32.09
CA LYS A 81 18.14 -6.03 -33.09
C LYS A 81 16.73 -6.29 -33.64
N HIS A 82 15.69 -5.77 -32.98
CA HIS A 82 14.30 -6.01 -33.36
C HIS A 82 13.56 -4.68 -33.54
N ALA A 83 13.07 -4.45 -34.75
CA ALA A 83 12.42 -3.18 -35.10
C ALA A 83 11.09 -2.95 -34.36
N THR A 84 10.40 -4.02 -33.93
CA THR A 84 9.08 -3.90 -33.30
C THR A 84 9.17 -3.91 -31.77
N PRO A 85 8.65 -2.86 -31.10
CA PRO A 85 8.51 -2.89 -29.65
C PRO A 85 7.54 -3.99 -29.24
N ARG A 86 7.80 -4.62 -28.11
CA ARG A 86 6.92 -5.65 -27.53
C ARG A 86 6.53 -5.26 -26.11
N LEU A 87 5.47 -5.86 -25.61
CA LEU A 87 5.00 -5.65 -24.24
C LEU A 87 5.24 -6.92 -23.42
N ILE A 88 5.70 -6.73 -22.19
CA ILE A 88 5.84 -7.79 -21.21
C ILE A 88 5.10 -7.43 -19.93
N ALA A 89 4.56 -8.44 -19.24
CA ALA A 89 4.10 -8.33 -17.87
C ALA A 89 5.09 -9.04 -16.95
N ALA A 90 5.69 -8.28 -16.04
CA ALA A 90 6.62 -8.79 -15.04
C ALA A 90 5.93 -8.84 -13.66
N ALA A 91 5.78 -10.05 -13.12
CA ALA A 91 5.14 -10.27 -11.84
C ALA A 91 6.15 -10.18 -10.68
N VAL A 92 5.99 -9.15 -9.83
CA VAL A 92 6.81 -8.94 -8.65
C VAL A 92 6.19 -9.70 -7.47
N THR A 93 6.79 -10.82 -7.13
CA THR A 93 6.20 -11.78 -6.19
C THR A 93 6.83 -11.74 -4.80
N ALA A 94 8.01 -11.13 -4.64
CA ALA A 94 8.68 -10.95 -3.36
C ALA A 94 9.39 -9.59 -3.23
N GLY A 95 9.54 -9.14 -1.98
CA GLY A 95 10.16 -7.85 -1.65
C GLY A 95 9.14 -6.78 -1.31
N THR A 96 9.37 -5.57 -1.78
CA THR A 96 8.51 -4.39 -1.54
C THR A 96 8.25 -3.66 -2.85
N ALA A 97 7.21 -2.84 -3.00
CA ALA A 97 7.00 -2.10 -4.26
C ALA A 97 8.25 -1.28 -4.65
N GLY A 98 8.97 -0.76 -3.65
CA GLY A 98 10.25 -0.07 -3.86
C GLY A 98 10.04 1.25 -4.61
N ARG A 99 10.98 1.57 -5.51
CA ARG A 99 10.91 2.76 -6.36
C ARG A 99 10.57 2.38 -7.81
N ILE A 100 9.73 1.36 -7.99
CA ILE A 100 9.22 0.97 -9.31
C ILE A 100 8.03 1.87 -9.61
N GLU A 101 8.24 2.79 -10.55
CA GLU A 101 7.28 3.80 -10.95
C GLU A 101 7.14 3.78 -12.47
N ILE A 102 6.04 4.35 -12.97
CA ILE A 102 5.81 4.50 -14.40
C ILE A 102 6.93 5.36 -14.99
N GLY A 103 7.47 4.94 -16.12
CA GLY A 103 8.59 5.59 -16.80
C GLY A 103 9.98 5.15 -16.34
N LYS A 104 10.10 4.31 -15.31
CA LYS A 104 11.40 3.78 -14.88
C LYS A 104 11.98 2.82 -15.93
N ASN A 105 13.28 2.92 -16.16
CA ASN A 105 14.00 2.07 -17.08
C ASN A 105 14.52 0.81 -16.37
N GLY A 106 14.64 -0.28 -17.14
CA GLY A 106 15.21 -1.55 -16.76
C GLY A 106 15.78 -2.26 -17.98
N ILE A 107 16.31 -3.46 -17.78
CA ILE A 107 16.85 -4.31 -18.85
C ILE A 107 16.13 -5.64 -18.80
N PHE A 108 15.54 -6.05 -19.92
CA PHE A 108 14.91 -7.35 -20.07
C PHE A 108 15.83 -8.28 -20.87
N TYR A 109 16.05 -9.48 -20.36
CA TYR A 109 16.76 -10.54 -21.06
C TYR A 109 15.76 -11.57 -21.52
N ASP A 110 15.64 -11.75 -22.83
CA ASP A 110 14.80 -12.80 -23.41
C ASP A 110 15.36 -14.19 -23.09
N ARG A 111 14.61 -15.24 -23.39
CA ARG A 111 15.04 -16.64 -23.20
C ARG A 111 16.32 -16.98 -23.97
N ALA A 112 16.57 -16.30 -25.10
CA ALA A 112 17.80 -16.41 -25.88
C ALA A 112 19.00 -15.65 -25.28
N GLY A 113 18.81 -14.91 -24.18
CA GLY A 113 19.84 -14.09 -23.55
C GLY A 113 20.10 -12.75 -24.25
N VAL A 114 19.28 -12.39 -25.24
CA VAL A 114 19.31 -11.08 -25.90
C VAL A 114 18.78 -10.01 -24.96
N ASP A 115 19.47 -8.89 -24.91
CA ASP A 115 19.13 -7.71 -24.14
C ASP A 115 18.10 -6.82 -24.87
N TRP A 116 17.15 -6.36 -24.07
CA TRP A 116 16.11 -5.42 -24.46
C TRP A 116 16.06 -4.30 -23.43
N GLU A 117 15.99 -3.07 -23.90
CA GLU A 117 15.69 -1.91 -23.07
C GLU A 117 14.22 -1.99 -22.64
N ALA A 118 13.96 -1.97 -21.33
CA ALA A 118 12.62 -2.04 -20.78
C ALA A 118 12.23 -0.70 -20.15
N ARG A 119 11.03 -0.21 -20.46
CA ARG A 119 10.45 0.98 -19.82
C ARG A 119 9.09 0.66 -19.23
N VAL A 120 8.89 0.98 -17.96
CA VAL A 120 7.62 0.72 -17.27
C VAL A 120 6.52 1.63 -17.83
N VAL A 121 5.43 1.03 -18.32
CA VAL A 121 4.27 1.75 -18.88
C VAL A 121 3.11 1.79 -17.89
N ARG A 122 2.83 0.67 -17.23
CA ARG A 122 1.70 0.54 -16.30
C ARG A 122 2.05 -0.37 -15.14
N ILE A 123 1.44 -0.12 -13.98
CA ILE A 123 1.63 -0.92 -12.77
C ILE A 123 0.27 -1.32 -12.20
N LEU A 124 0.09 -2.60 -11.93
CA LEU A 124 -1.01 -3.13 -11.11
C LEU A 124 -0.53 -3.26 -9.67
N ALA A 125 -0.93 -2.28 -8.85
CA ALA A 125 -0.48 -2.19 -7.47
C ALA A 125 -1.26 -3.14 -6.55
N GLN A 126 -0.61 -4.23 -6.14
CA GLN A 126 -1.11 -5.20 -5.16
C GLN A 126 -0.06 -5.49 -4.07
N PRO A 127 -0.46 -5.93 -2.87
CA PRO A 127 0.51 -6.14 -1.79
C PRO A 127 1.50 -7.26 -2.13
N ILE A 128 2.81 -6.99 -2.01
CA ILE A 128 3.88 -7.96 -2.33
C ILE A 128 4.31 -8.74 -1.09
N SER A 129 4.35 -8.09 0.07
CA SER A 129 4.79 -8.69 1.33
C SER A 129 3.77 -8.51 2.44
N LEU A 130 3.82 -9.40 3.44
CA LEU A 130 2.94 -9.36 4.61
C LEU A 130 2.99 -8.00 5.31
N HIS A 131 4.18 -7.45 5.49
CA HIS A 131 4.34 -6.13 6.11
C HIS A 131 3.67 -5.03 5.29
N GLU A 132 3.81 -5.02 3.96
CA GLU A 132 3.12 -4.03 3.13
C GLU A 132 1.61 -4.19 3.19
N ALA A 133 1.11 -5.43 3.24
CA ALA A 133 -0.31 -5.72 3.31
C ALA A 133 -0.93 -5.28 4.65
N VAL A 134 -0.28 -5.60 5.78
CA VAL A 134 -0.76 -5.25 7.14
C VAL A 134 -0.81 -3.74 7.35
N PHE A 135 0.20 -3.01 6.85
CA PHE A 135 0.27 -1.55 7.00
C PHE A 135 -0.39 -0.77 5.84
N ALA A 136 -0.91 -1.44 4.81
CA ALA A 136 -1.61 -0.81 3.70
C ALA A 136 -2.83 0.05 4.13
N PRO A 137 -3.78 -0.44 4.97
CA PRO A 137 -4.93 0.37 5.38
C PRO A 137 -4.52 1.61 6.15
N PHE A 138 -3.55 1.50 7.07
CA PHE A 138 -3.04 2.63 7.85
C PHE A 138 -2.34 3.69 6.97
N ARG A 139 -1.58 3.25 5.96
CA ARG A 139 -0.98 4.17 4.98
C ARG A 139 -2.04 4.89 4.15
N LYS A 140 -3.14 4.23 3.80
CA LYS A 140 -4.25 4.89 3.08
C LYS A 140 -4.93 5.95 3.96
N LEU A 141 -5.20 5.63 5.23
CA LEU A 141 -5.75 6.58 6.20
C LEU A 141 -4.83 7.80 6.38
N GLY A 142 -3.52 7.60 6.56
CA GLY A 142 -2.57 8.71 6.68
C GLY A 142 -2.56 9.64 5.47
N ARG A 143 -2.69 9.09 4.25
CA ARG A 143 -2.83 9.90 3.02
C ARG A 143 -4.16 10.66 2.98
N MET A 144 -5.26 10.05 3.44
CA MET A 144 -6.55 10.76 3.52
C MET A 144 -6.46 11.93 4.49
N LEU A 145 -5.84 11.73 5.66
CA LEU A 145 -5.62 12.81 6.62
C LEU A 145 -4.72 13.91 6.04
N SER A 146 -3.62 13.57 5.35
CA SER A 146 -2.78 14.60 4.72
C SER A 146 -3.56 15.39 3.68
N THR A 147 -4.36 14.74 2.83
CA THR A 147 -5.19 15.44 1.85
C THR A 147 -6.26 16.32 2.49
N GLN A 148 -6.76 15.97 3.67
CA GLN A 148 -7.71 16.83 4.40
C GLN A 148 -7.00 18.04 5.03
N ILE A 149 -5.77 17.86 5.53
CA ILE A 149 -4.95 18.95 6.04
C ILE A 149 -4.56 19.90 4.91
N GLU A 150 -4.17 19.39 3.75
CA GLU A 150 -3.89 20.17 2.54
C GLU A 150 -5.13 20.96 2.11
N LYS A 151 -6.30 20.31 2.01
CA LYS A 151 -7.56 21.01 1.68
C LYS A 151 -7.93 22.10 2.68
N LEU A 152 -7.65 21.89 3.97
CA LEU A 152 -7.90 22.88 5.02
C LEU A 152 -6.89 24.03 4.96
N ALA A 153 -5.64 23.75 4.58
CA ALA A 153 -4.64 24.77 4.32
C ALA A 153 -5.03 25.61 3.10
N ASP A 154 -5.47 24.97 2.01
CA ASP A 154 -5.93 25.64 0.79
C ASP A 154 -7.18 26.50 1.03
N SER A 155 -8.14 26.02 1.85
CA SER A 155 -9.32 26.82 2.20
C SER A 155 -8.97 28.03 3.07
N ARG A 156 -8.02 27.89 4.00
CA ARG A 156 -7.54 29.00 4.84
C ARG A 156 -6.74 30.02 4.04
N GLU A 157 -5.93 29.56 3.09
CA GLU A 157 -5.20 30.43 2.16
C GLU A 157 -6.20 31.23 1.29
N GLN A 158 -7.27 30.59 0.80
CA GLN A 158 -8.33 31.29 0.06
C GLN A 158 -9.10 32.29 0.94
N ASP A 159 -9.41 31.95 2.19
CA ASP A 159 -10.11 32.85 3.10
C ASP A 159 -9.22 34.03 3.55
N MET A 160 -7.91 33.80 3.67
CA MET A 160 -6.92 34.85 3.93
C MET A 160 -6.70 35.74 2.70
N GLN A 161 -6.70 35.19 1.48
CA GLN A 161 -6.66 36.00 0.25
C GLN A 161 -7.96 36.79 0.07
N ARG A 162 -9.12 36.23 0.44
CA ARG A 162 -10.40 36.96 0.46
C ARG A 162 -10.38 38.07 1.51
N SER A 163 -9.87 37.83 2.72
CA SER A 163 -9.78 38.87 3.74
C SER A 163 -8.77 39.95 3.37
N VAL A 164 -7.62 39.60 2.79
CA VAL A 164 -6.64 40.59 2.28
C VAL A 164 -7.22 41.41 1.13
N ASN A 165 -7.94 40.80 0.19
CA ASN A 165 -8.62 41.54 -0.88
C ASN A 165 -9.76 42.42 -0.32
N THR A 166 -10.47 41.96 0.71
CA THR A 166 -11.54 42.74 1.36
C THR A 166 -10.95 43.91 2.15
N SER A 167 -9.85 43.70 2.89
CA SER A 167 -9.10 44.74 3.58
C SER A 167 -8.45 45.73 2.60
N PHE A 168 -8.03 45.30 1.40
CA PHE A 168 -7.56 46.22 0.37
C PHE A 168 -8.72 47.08 -0.18
N THR A 169 -9.92 46.51 -0.35
CA THR A 169 -11.13 47.28 -0.72
C THR A 169 -11.70 48.14 0.41
N GLU A 170 -11.39 47.84 1.67
CA GLU A 170 -11.75 48.66 2.84
C GLU A 170 -10.70 49.73 3.15
N LEU A 171 -9.42 49.50 2.86
CA LEU A 171 -8.36 50.51 2.94
C LEU A 171 -8.51 51.60 1.87
N ASP A 172 -9.05 51.26 0.69
CA ASP A 172 -9.47 52.26 -0.31
C ASP A 172 -10.77 53.00 0.10
N ARG A 173 -11.53 52.45 1.05
CA ARG A 173 -12.79 53.05 1.56
C ARG A 173 -12.63 53.77 2.91
N SER A 174 -11.50 53.62 3.60
CA SER A 174 -11.24 54.15 4.95
C SER A 174 -10.05 55.11 5.03
N ALA A 175 -9.71 55.77 3.92
CA ALA A 175 -8.97 57.04 3.95
C ALA A 175 -9.91 58.23 4.33
N GLY A 176 -10.70 58.05 5.39
CA GLY A 176 -11.68 59.04 5.83
C GLY A 176 -12.23 58.73 7.22
N SER A 177 -11.83 59.57 8.18
CA SER A 177 -12.39 59.75 9.52
C SER A 177 -11.77 58.96 10.68
N ALA A 178 -11.29 59.75 11.64
CA ALA A 178 -10.57 59.38 12.83
C ALA A 178 -11.48 59.08 14.06
N ALA A 179 -10.86 58.43 15.05
CA ALA A 179 -11.08 58.49 16.50
C ALA A 179 -12.40 57.97 17.10
N ALA A 180 -12.31 56.99 18.02
CA ALA A 180 -12.54 57.18 19.47
C ALA A 180 -12.49 55.88 20.30
N GLU A 181 -11.95 56.05 21.50
CA GLU A 181 -11.75 55.22 22.70
C GLU A 181 -12.63 53.99 23.06
N ALA A 182 -11.98 53.07 23.80
CA ALA A 182 -12.54 51.95 24.58
C ALA A 182 -13.28 52.45 25.86
N PRO A 183 -14.08 51.64 26.61
CA PRO A 183 -13.50 50.60 27.48
C PRO A 183 -14.36 49.35 27.79
N LEU A 184 -13.68 48.37 28.40
CA LEU A 184 -14.14 47.11 28.99
C LEU A 184 -15.21 47.27 30.09
N ARG A 185 -16.20 46.36 30.11
CA ARG A 185 -16.90 45.93 31.34
C ARG A 185 -17.23 44.44 31.31
N ALA A 186 -16.98 43.77 32.44
CA ALA A 186 -17.28 42.37 32.70
C ALA A 186 -18.38 42.22 33.77
N ARG A 187 -19.03 41.03 33.77
CA ARG A 187 -19.70 40.29 34.88
C ARG A 187 -21.24 40.34 34.94
N PRO A 188 -22.00 39.36 35.55
CA PRO A 188 -21.79 37.93 35.93
C PRO A 188 -22.83 36.92 35.33
N ALA A 189 -22.65 35.63 35.68
CA ALA A 189 -23.45 34.44 35.33
C ALA A 189 -24.71 34.18 36.19
N ASN A 190 -25.73 33.46 35.66
CA ASN A 190 -26.36 32.24 36.25
C ASN A 190 -27.50 31.60 35.37
N PRO A 191 -28.02 30.38 35.68
CA PRO A 191 -28.36 29.31 34.71
C PRO A 191 -29.87 29.05 34.50
N ALA A 192 -30.23 28.35 33.40
CA ALA A 192 -31.47 27.56 33.31
C ALA A 192 -31.45 26.55 32.14
N GLU A 193 -32.06 25.39 32.39
CA GLU A 193 -32.23 24.18 31.57
C GLU A 193 -33.21 24.34 30.38
N GLY A 194 -33.22 23.35 29.47
CA GLY A 194 -34.43 22.99 28.69
C GLY A 194 -34.25 22.77 27.18
N ALA A 195 -34.78 21.67 26.67
CA ALA A 195 -34.52 21.06 25.37
C ALA A 195 -35.27 21.63 24.14
N SER A 196 -34.70 21.33 22.95
CA SER A 196 -35.14 21.33 21.51
C SER A 196 -36.64 21.24 21.16
N PRO A 197 -37.11 21.51 19.89
CA PRO A 197 -36.39 21.34 18.60
C PRO A 197 -36.63 22.38 17.48
N ALA A 198 -35.81 22.24 16.41
CA ALA A 198 -36.04 22.60 15.00
C ALA A 198 -36.54 24.01 14.66
N GLY A 199 -35.62 24.86 14.19
CA GLY A 199 -35.94 26.12 13.54
C GLY A 199 -34.70 26.79 12.98
N ASN A 200 -34.59 26.75 11.65
CA ASN A 200 -33.68 27.45 10.76
C ASN A 200 -32.88 28.61 11.41
N ARG A 201 -31.60 28.39 11.76
CA ARG A 201 -30.73 29.46 12.24
C ARG A 201 -29.52 29.61 11.32
N SER A 202 -29.55 30.75 10.63
CA SER A 202 -28.44 31.43 9.98
C SER A 202 -27.08 31.10 10.60
N PHE A 203 -26.15 30.69 9.74
CA PHE A 203 -24.74 30.43 10.06
C PHE A 203 -24.02 31.76 10.30
N GLY A 204 -24.35 32.41 11.43
CA GLY A 204 -23.58 33.52 11.98
C GLY A 204 -22.41 33.01 12.82
N VAL A 205 -21.36 33.82 12.94
CA VAL A 205 -20.14 33.57 13.73
C VAL A 205 -20.44 33.12 15.18
N GLY A 206 -21.61 33.47 15.74
CA GLY A 206 -22.08 32.99 17.04
C GLY A 206 -22.57 31.53 17.08
N GLY A 207 -23.05 30.98 15.98
CA GLY A 207 -23.46 29.57 15.88
C GLY A 207 -22.28 28.60 15.81
N LEU A 208 -21.14 29.05 15.29
CA LEU A 208 -19.88 28.29 15.24
C LEU A 208 -19.19 28.23 16.60
N LEU A 209 -19.32 29.28 17.42
CA LEU A 209 -18.81 29.32 18.79
C LEU A 209 -19.70 28.55 19.76
N ALA A 210 -21.02 28.61 19.58
CA ALA A 210 -21.95 27.78 20.35
C ALA A 210 -21.81 26.29 19.98
N GLY A 211 -21.88 25.92 18.68
CA GLY A 211 -21.75 24.53 18.23
C GLY A 211 -20.34 23.96 18.37
N GLY A 212 -19.31 24.77 18.13
CA GLY A 212 -17.90 24.39 18.30
C GLY A 212 -17.50 24.26 19.78
N GLY A 213 -18.03 25.12 20.65
CA GLY A 213 -17.85 25.04 22.10
C GLY A 213 -18.46 23.76 22.69
N PHE A 214 -19.65 23.36 22.25
CA PHE A 214 -20.25 22.08 22.65
C PHE A 214 -19.50 20.86 22.09
N ALA A 215 -18.98 20.92 20.86
CA ALA A 215 -18.19 19.83 20.30
C ALA A 215 -16.83 19.67 21.02
N ILE A 216 -16.15 20.78 21.35
CA ILE A 216 -14.89 20.78 22.09
C ILE A 216 -15.12 20.38 23.56
N ALA A 217 -16.23 20.81 24.17
CA ALA A 217 -16.60 20.40 25.53
C ALA A 217 -16.97 18.91 25.62
N ALA A 218 -17.65 18.35 24.60
CA ALA A 218 -17.98 16.92 24.53
C ALA A 218 -16.73 16.04 24.30
N ILE A 219 -15.75 16.52 23.54
CA ILE A 219 -14.44 15.86 23.41
C ILE A 219 -13.69 15.96 24.75
N GLY A 220 -13.70 17.13 25.41
CA GLY A 220 -13.08 17.36 26.71
C GLY A 220 -13.64 16.47 27.83
N SER A 221 -14.96 16.27 27.88
CA SER A 221 -15.60 15.39 28.86
C SER A 221 -15.28 13.92 28.61
N SER A 222 -15.16 13.51 27.34
CA SER A 222 -14.72 12.16 26.97
C SER A 222 -13.28 11.88 27.41
N PHE A 223 -12.38 12.85 27.25
CA PHE A 223 -11.00 12.76 27.76
C PHE A 223 -10.92 12.79 29.29
N ALA A 224 -11.80 13.53 29.96
CA ALA A 224 -11.86 13.58 31.43
C ALA A 224 -12.32 12.23 32.03
N ILE A 225 -13.36 11.61 31.45
CA ILE A 225 -13.84 10.28 31.85
C ILE A 225 -12.75 9.22 31.62
N VAL A 226 -12.02 9.31 30.51
CA VAL A 226 -10.87 8.45 30.25
C VAL A 226 -9.76 8.69 31.28
N ALA A 227 -9.41 9.95 31.57
CA ALA A 227 -8.38 10.31 32.55
C ALA A 227 -8.71 9.87 33.98
N GLU A 228 -9.99 9.90 34.39
CA GLU A 228 -10.44 9.45 35.71
C GLU A 228 -10.40 7.92 35.83
N ARG A 229 -10.79 7.20 34.76
CA ARG A 229 -10.64 5.74 34.69
C ARG A 229 -9.17 5.30 34.59
N LEU A 230 -8.29 6.13 34.01
CA LEU A 230 -6.85 5.90 33.98
C LEU A 230 -6.20 5.90 35.38
N LYS A 231 -6.74 6.66 36.34
CA LYS A 231 -6.21 6.71 37.72
C LYS A 231 -6.49 5.43 38.51
N LEU A 232 -7.59 4.74 38.22
CA LEU A 232 -8.02 3.52 38.93
C LEU A 232 -7.31 2.25 38.45
N VAL A 233 -6.68 2.29 37.28
CA VAL A 233 -6.25 1.10 36.53
C VAL A 233 -4.75 0.81 36.67
N GLY A 234 -3.99 1.70 37.32
CA GLY A 234 -2.53 1.60 37.42
C GLY A 234 -1.85 1.69 36.05
N THR A 235 -0.54 2.00 36.03
CA THR A 235 0.23 2.12 34.78
C THR A 235 0.18 0.85 33.92
N SER A 236 -0.02 -0.31 34.55
CA SER A 236 -0.13 -1.63 33.91
C SER A 236 -1.43 -1.83 33.13
N GLY A 237 -2.59 -1.41 33.65
CA GLY A 237 -3.86 -1.61 32.94
C GLY A 237 -4.07 -0.61 31.80
N ILE A 238 -3.43 0.57 31.85
CA ILE A 238 -3.37 1.50 30.71
C ILE A 238 -2.65 0.84 29.54
N LEU A 239 -1.50 0.21 29.81
CA LEU A 239 -0.74 -0.52 28.80
C LEU A 239 -1.56 -1.71 28.25
N TYR A 240 -2.25 -2.46 29.10
CA TYR A 240 -3.12 -3.55 28.66
C TYR A 240 -4.22 -3.07 27.71
N THR A 241 -4.91 -1.98 28.06
CA THR A 241 -5.99 -1.41 27.24
C THR A 241 -5.45 -0.95 25.88
N VAL A 242 -4.28 -0.29 25.86
CA VAL A 242 -3.60 0.10 24.62
C VAL A 242 -3.22 -1.12 23.77
N VAL A 243 -2.71 -2.18 24.39
CA VAL A 243 -2.34 -3.43 23.69
C VAL A 243 -3.57 -4.12 23.11
N VAL A 244 -4.67 -4.20 23.85
CA VAL A 244 -5.93 -4.81 23.37
C VAL A 244 -6.51 -4.04 22.20
N ILE A 245 -6.54 -2.70 22.27
CA ILE A 245 -7.00 -1.86 21.16
C ILE A 245 -6.09 -2.04 19.93
N LEU A 246 -4.77 -2.02 20.14
CA LEU A 246 -3.79 -2.22 19.07
C LEU A 246 -3.97 -3.59 18.39
N LEU A 247 -4.16 -4.64 19.18
CA LEU A 247 -4.40 -5.99 18.69
C LEU A 247 -5.71 -6.07 17.92
N PHE A 248 -6.79 -5.49 18.45
CA PHE A 248 -8.10 -5.42 17.81
C PHE A 248 -8.05 -4.74 16.43
N LEU A 249 -7.22 -3.71 16.27
CA LEU A 249 -7.00 -3.04 14.98
C LEU A 249 -6.08 -3.84 14.04
N LEU A 250 -5.08 -4.56 14.55
CA LEU A 250 -4.09 -5.29 13.75
C LEU A 250 -4.57 -6.66 13.28
N ILE A 251 -5.30 -7.41 14.11
CA ILE A 251 -5.79 -8.77 13.78
C ILE A 251 -6.58 -8.80 12.46
N PRO A 252 -7.64 -7.99 12.25
CA PRO A 252 -8.41 -8.06 11.00
C PRO A 252 -7.56 -7.69 9.79
N SER A 253 -6.62 -6.75 9.94
CA SER A 253 -5.68 -6.37 8.88
C SER A 253 -4.73 -7.53 8.54
N LEU A 254 -4.22 -8.26 9.53
CA LEU A 254 -3.39 -9.44 9.34
C LEU A 254 -4.15 -10.56 8.63
N ILE A 255 -5.40 -10.82 9.02
CA ILE A 255 -6.24 -11.84 8.38
C ILE A 255 -6.43 -11.51 6.89
N VAL A 256 -6.83 -10.28 6.57
CA VAL A 256 -7.01 -9.84 5.17
C VAL A 256 -5.69 -9.90 4.41
N ALA A 257 -4.58 -9.50 5.01
CA ALA A 257 -3.25 -9.56 4.42
C ALA A 257 -2.85 -11.01 4.06
N VAL A 258 -3.09 -11.96 4.97
CA VAL A 258 -2.80 -13.38 4.76
C VAL A 258 -3.71 -13.95 3.68
N ILE A 259 -5.01 -13.65 3.69
CA ILE A 259 -5.95 -14.09 2.65
C ILE A 259 -5.51 -13.59 1.27
N LYS A 260 -5.19 -12.29 1.14
CA LYS A 260 -4.74 -11.71 -0.14
C LYS A 260 -3.44 -12.31 -0.65
N LEU A 261 -2.49 -12.59 0.24
CA LEU A 261 -1.20 -13.16 -0.16
C LEU A 261 -1.29 -14.66 -0.50
N ARG A 262 -2.17 -15.41 0.18
CA ARG A 262 -2.43 -16.84 -0.10
C ARG A 262 -3.32 -17.04 -1.32
N GLY A 263 -4.17 -16.06 -1.64
CA GLY A 263 -5.03 -16.06 -2.83
C GLY A 263 -4.36 -15.60 -4.12
N ARG A 264 -3.03 -15.39 -4.13
CA ARG A 264 -2.30 -14.99 -5.34
C ARG A 264 -2.26 -16.13 -6.35
N ASP A 265 -2.82 -15.89 -7.53
CA ASP A 265 -2.98 -16.88 -8.58
C ASP A 265 -2.30 -16.44 -9.88
N LEU A 266 -1.40 -17.26 -10.39
CA LEU A 266 -0.74 -17.00 -11.66
C LEU A 266 -1.63 -17.36 -12.87
N GLY A 267 -2.67 -18.17 -12.67
CA GLY A 267 -3.60 -18.59 -13.71
C GLY A 267 -4.19 -17.40 -14.47
N ASP A 268 -4.74 -16.42 -13.75
CA ASP A 268 -5.33 -15.20 -14.33
C ASP A 268 -4.31 -14.39 -15.16
N VAL A 269 -3.03 -14.35 -14.76
CA VAL A 269 -1.98 -13.63 -15.50
C VAL A 269 -1.64 -14.35 -16.81
N LEU A 270 -1.64 -15.69 -16.79
CA LEU A 270 -1.37 -16.49 -17.98
C LEU A 270 -2.57 -16.53 -18.93
N GLU A 271 -3.78 -16.62 -18.39
CA GLU A 271 -5.03 -16.52 -19.15
C GLU A 271 -5.13 -15.17 -19.87
N ALA A 272 -4.74 -14.10 -19.18
CA ALA A 272 -4.59 -12.77 -19.77
C ALA A 272 -3.54 -12.69 -20.91
N SER A 273 -2.58 -13.61 -20.93
CA SER A 273 -1.57 -13.76 -21.99
C SER A 273 -1.99 -14.76 -23.07
N GLY A 274 -3.24 -15.24 -23.07
CA GLY A 274 -3.77 -16.19 -24.06
C GLY A 274 -3.58 -17.67 -23.72
N TRP A 275 -3.11 -18.02 -22.52
CA TRP A 275 -2.99 -19.42 -22.09
C TRP A 275 -4.31 -19.94 -21.53
N ALA A 276 -4.86 -21.01 -22.12
CA ALA A 276 -6.10 -21.62 -21.65
C ALA A 276 -5.89 -22.55 -20.45
N ILE A 277 -5.67 -21.98 -19.26
CA ILE A 277 -5.40 -22.75 -18.04
C ILE A 277 -6.64 -22.75 -17.14
N SER A 278 -7.17 -23.93 -16.84
CA SER A 278 -8.35 -24.07 -15.97
C SER A 278 -8.03 -24.21 -14.47
N GLY A 279 -6.74 -24.29 -14.12
CA GLY A 279 -6.29 -24.54 -12.74
C GLY A 279 -5.72 -23.31 -12.05
N ALA A 280 -5.98 -23.18 -10.75
CA ALA A 280 -5.36 -22.16 -9.90
C ALA A 280 -3.88 -22.48 -9.66
N ILE A 281 -2.98 -21.61 -10.13
CA ILE A 281 -1.53 -21.74 -9.98
C ILE A 281 -1.08 -20.83 -8.84
N ARG A 282 -1.18 -21.36 -7.61
CA ARG A 282 -0.88 -20.57 -6.41
C ARG A 282 0.61 -20.38 -6.20
N LEU A 283 0.98 -19.16 -5.82
CA LEU A 283 2.37 -18.82 -5.51
C LEU A 283 2.72 -19.13 -4.05
N ASN A 284 3.58 -20.14 -3.86
CA ASN A 284 4.20 -20.40 -2.57
C ASN A 284 5.25 -19.33 -2.22
N PHE A 285 5.51 -19.12 -0.92
CA PHE A 285 6.46 -18.10 -0.46
C PHE A 285 7.91 -18.40 -0.89
N GLY A 286 8.30 -19.68 -0.87
CA GLY A 286 9.60 -20.13 -1.37
C GLY A 286 9.79 -19.84 -2.86
N LEU A 287 8.79 -20.17 -3.68
CA LEU A 287 8.79 -19.88 -5.11
C LEU A 287 8.80 -18.38 -5.39
N SER A 288 7.97 -17.61 -4.67
CA SER A 288 7.90 -16.14 -4.80
C SER A 288 9.27 -15.47 -4.63
N ARG A 289 10.04 -15.88 -3.62
CA ARG A 289 11.40 -15.38 -3.40
C ARG A 289 12.39 -15.79 -4.48
N ARG A 290 12.15 -16.90 -5.19
CA ARG A 290 13.00 -17.35 -6.31
C ARG A 290 12.67 -16.62 -7.59
N LEU A 291 11.39 -16.32 -7.82
CA LEU A 291 10.92 -15.56 -8.97
C LEU A 291 11.32 -14.08 -8.90
N THR A 292 11.33 -13.48 -7.70
CA THR A 292 11.86 -12.13 -7.51
C THR A 292 13.02 -12.16 -6.53
N ARG A 293 14.24 -12.04 -7.05
CA ARG A 293 15.46 -11.95 -6.24
C ARG A 293 15.99 -10.53 -6.22
N ARG A 294 16.45 -10.06 -5.06
CA ARG A 294 17.26 -8.85 -4.96
C ARG A 294 18.71 -9.19 -5.26
N GLY A 295 19.41 -8.29 -5.93
CA GLY A 295 20.85 -8.34 -6.06
C GLY A 295 21.47 -8.33 -4.66
N VAL A 296 22.35 -9.29 -4.39
CA VAL A 296 23.20 -9.27 -3.21
C VAL A 296 24.51 -8.64 -3.65
N TYR A 297 24.96 -7.64 -2.90
CA TYR A 297 26.26 -7.04 -3.16
C TYR A 297 27.36 -8.08 -2.90
N PRO A 298 28.46 -8.07 -3.68
CA PRO A 298 29.59 -8.93 -3.40
C PRO A 298 30.17 -8.62 -2.02
N ALA A 299 30.76 -9.61 -1.36
CA ALA A 299 31.27 -9.47 0.01
C ALA A 299 32.35 -8.39 0.15
N SER A 300 33.06 -8.08 -0.94
CA SER A 300 34.07 -7.03 -1.03
C SER A 300 33.50 -5.62 -1.27
N ALA A 301 32.18 -5.46 -1.44
CA ALA A 301 31.59 -4.15 -1.64
C ALA A 301 31.63 -3.33 -0.34
N ILE A 302 32.31 -2.19 -0.38
CA ILE A 302 32.28 -1.19 0.69
C ILE A 302 30.93 -0.47 0.58
N LEU A 303 29.94 -0.95 1.34
CA LEU A 303 28.63 -0.33 1.40
C LEU A 303 28.58 0.64 2.59
N PRO A 304 27.92 1.80 2.46
CA PRO A 304 27.45 2.52 3.63
C PRO A 304 26.58 1.57 4.45
N ALA A 305 26.91 1.40 5.73
CA ALA A 305 26.30 0.39 6.58
C ALA A 305 24.77 0.40 6.40
N PRO A 306 24.14 -0.74 6.04
CA PRO A 306 22.70 -0.78 5.88
C PRO A 306 22.08 -0.33 7.20
N PRO A 307 21.06 0.55 7.20
CA PRO A 307 20.47 1.00 8.43
C PRO A 307 20.00 -0.25 9.19
N GLY A 308 20.52 -0.48 10.39
CA GLY A 308 20.19 -1.60 11.28
C GLY A 308 18.72 -1.65 11.73
N ARG A 309 17.86 -0.89 11.05
CA ARG A 309 16.44 -0.68 11.27
C ARG A 309 15.67 -1.99 11.37
N ARG A 310 16.01 -3.00 10.56
CA ARG A 310 15.28 -4.29 10.58
C ARG A 310 15.52 -5.09 11.86
N ARG A 311 16.77 -5.15 12.35
CA ARG A 311 17.11 -5.80 13.64
C ARG A 311 16.57 -4.98 14.81
N ARG A 312 16.70 -3.64 14.78
CA ARG A 312 16.16 -2.75 15.83
C ARG A 312 14.63 -2.83 15.97
N ILE A 313 13.88 -2.92 14.87
CA ILE A 313 12.42 -3.10 14.91
C ILE A 313 12.07 -4.48 15.46
N LEU A 314 12.77 -5.54 15.06
CA LEU A 314 12.58 -6.89 15.61
C LEU A 314 12.83 -6.92 17.11
N TYR A 315 13.95 -6.36 17.59
CA TYR A 315 14.25 -6.26 19.01
C TYR A 315 13.25 -5.40 19.77
N GLY A 316 12.77 -4.31 19.17
CA GLY A 316 11.73 -3.47 19.74
C GLY A 316 10.39 -4.19 19.89
N ILE A 317 9.95 -4.93 18.86
CA ILE A 317 8.72 -5.73 18.91
C ILE A 317 8.85 -6.86 19.92
N THR A 318 9.98 -7.57 19.96
CA THR A 318 10.20 -8.63 20.96
C THR A 318 10.28 -8.07 22.37
N ALA A 319 10.87 -6.89 22.57
CA ALA A 319 10.90 -6.23 23.88
C ALA A 319 9.50 -5.79 24.32
N VAL A 320 8.67 -5.26 23.41
CA VAL A 320 7.27 -4.91 23.71
C VAL A 320 6.44 -6.14 24.03
N LEU A 321 6.61 -7.24 23.29
CA LEU A 321 5.91 -8.51 23.56
C LEU A 321 6.39 -9.15 24.87
N LEU A 322 7.68 -9.11 25.19
CA LEU A 322 8.22 -9.58 26.47
C LEU A 322 7.77 -8.71 27.64
N ALA A 323 7.71 -7.40 27.47
CA ALA A 323 7.17 -6.49 28.48
C ALA A 323 5.67 -6.76 28.72
N ALA A 324 4.89 -6.94 27.65
CA ALA A 324 3.48 -7.31 27.76
C ALA A 324 3.30 -8.69 28.45
N TYR A 325 4.14 -9.67 28.14
CA TYR A 325 4.13 -10.99 28.76
C TYR A 325 4.52 -10.95 30.25
N ALA A 326 5.57 -10.21 30.61
CA ALA A 326 6.02 -10.06 31.99
C ALA A 326 4.98 -9.34 32.86
N ILE A 327 4.31 -8.33 32.31
CA ILE A 327 3.22 -7.60 32.99
C ILE A 327 1.98 -8.49 33.15
N GLY A 328 1.67 -9.32 32.14
CA GLY A 328 0.59 -10.32 32.23
C GLY A 328 0.86 -11.39 33.30
N ARG A 329 2.11 -11.87 33.42
CA ARG A 329 2.51 -12.80 34.50
C ARG A 329 2.48 -12.15 35.87
N GLY A 330 2.86 -10.87 35.99
CA GLY A 330 2.80 -10.13 37.26
C GLY A 330 1.38 -9.99 37.79
N LEU A 331 0.40 -9.81 36.90
CA LEU A 331 -1.03 -9.77 37.26
C LEU A 331 -1.57 -11.15 37.66
N LEU A 332 -1.18 -12.23 36.95
CA LEU A 332 -1.58 -13.61 37.30
C LEU A 332 -0.95 -14.14 38.60
N GLY A 333 0.13 -13.53 39.09
CA GLY A 333 0.72 -13.85 40.38
C GLY A 333 0.18 -13.04 41.57
N LEU A 334 -0.71 -12.07 41.29
CA LEU A 334 -1.39 -11.21 42.27
C LEU A 334 -2.88 -11.58 42.46
N PHE A 335 -3.38 -12.54 41.68
CA PHE A 335 -4.68 -13.20 41.86
C PHE A 335 -4.47 -14.63 42.35
#